data_AF-A0A9P8HI76-F1
#
_entry.id   AF-A0A9P8HI76-F1
#
_cell.length_a   1.000
_cell.length_b   1.000
_cell.length_c   1.000
_cell.angle_alpha   90.00
_cell.angle_beta   90.00
_cell.angle_gamma   90.00
#
_symmetry.space_group_name_H-M   'P 1'
#
loop_
_entity.id
_entity.type
_entity.pdbx_description
1 polymer ?
#
loop_
_entity_poly.entity_id
_entity_poly.type
_entity_poly.pdbx_seq_one_letter_code
_entity_poly.pdbx_strand_id
1 'polypeptide(L)'
;MIGVVTCPGIFPLILTILWNKQSALAAVVSAIGGLGTGLGVWLGTAQALFGEVTVDSTGQTLPCMYGTVASALIPLLYTVILSLIWPDNYDWARFTDEKLLLDSDTSAEESEREAPIRPSNKGGVLSEASEVVYDQTDLRWQRYALFWSLFSFFGIWVLWPLPMYGAKYIFSKVFFRSWVAVSLICLRG
;
A
#
# COMPACT_ATOMS: atom_id res chain seq x y z
N MET A 1 2.30 -19.93 -1.75
CA MET A 1 3.25 -19.65 -2.85
C MET A 1 3.05 -18.25 -3.42
N ILE A 2 1.80 -17.81 -3.65
CA ILE A 2 1.45 -16.46 -4.16
C ILE A 2 2.09 -15.32 -3.33
N GLY A 3 2.20 -15.48 -2.01
CA GLY A 3 2.71 -14.45 -1.10
C GLY A 3 4.14 -13.96 -1.41
N VAL A 4 5.03 -14.82 -1.92
CA VAL A 4 6.43 -14.43 -2.20
C VAL A 4 6.50 -13.39 -3.33
N VAL A 5 5.52 -13.40 -4.24
CA VAL A 5 5.49 -12.48 -5.37
C VAL A 5 4.68 -11.23 -5.05
N THR A 6 3.65 -11.34 -4.20
CA THR A 6 2.76 -10.21 -3.89
C THR A 6 3.26 -9.33 -2.73
N CYS A 7 4.04 -9.88 -1.79
CA CYS A 7 4.47 -9.17 -0.60
C CYS A 7 5.57 -8.10 -0.76
N PRO A 8 6.53 -8.18 -1.71
CA PRO A 8 7.71 -7.31 -1.65
C PRO A 8 7.42 -5.84 -1.96
N GLY A 9 6.29 -5.53 -2.61
CA GLY A 9 5.89 -4.16 -2.93
C GLY A 9 5.11 -3.44 -1.83
N ILE A 10 4.57 -4.15 -0.83
CA ILE A 10 3.62 -3.57 0.13
C ILE A 10 4.28 -2.48 0.99
N PHE A 11 5.44 -2.79 1.59
CA PHE A 11 6.14 -1.84 2.45
C PHE A 11 6.79 -0.67 1.70
N PRO A 12 7.43 -0.88 0.53
CA PRO A 12 7.84 0.24 -0.32
C PRO A 12 6.70 1.18 -0.65
N LEU A 13 5.52 0.66 -1.03
CA LEU A 13 4.36 1.50 -1.35
C LEU A 13 3.88 2.30 -0.14
N ILE A 14 3.74 1.67 1.03
CA ILE A 14 3.31 2.36 2.25
C ILE A 14 4.30 3.48 2.61
N LEU A 15 5.60 3.21 2.51
CA LEU A 15 6.63 4.20 2.82
C LEU A 15 6.72 5.30 1.77
N THR A 16 6.41 5.05 0.49
CA THR A 16 6.33 6.14 -0.50
C THR A 16 5.22 7.15 -0.19
N ILE A 17 4.15 6.73 0.50
CA ILE A 17 3.05 7.62 0.87
C ILE A 17 3.32 8.30 2.22
N LEU A 18 3.82 7.55 3.20
CA LEU A 18 3.99 8.07 4.57
C LEU A 18 5.32 8.82 4.78
N TRP A 19 6.32 8.64 3.92
CA TRP A 19 7.67 9.13 4.15
C TRP A 19 8.20 10.01 3.02
N ASN A 20 8.27 11.32 3.28
CA ASN A 20 8.72 12.35 2.34
C ASN A 20 10.21 12.28 1.95
N LYS A 21 10.96 11.28 2.44
CA LYS A 21 12.39 11.08 2.12
C LYS A 21 12.64 9.85 1.23
N GLN A 22 11.59 9.09 0.90
CA GLN A 22 11.75 7.89 0.08
C GLN A 22 12.05 8.29 -1.37
N SER A 23 13.21 7.88 -1.88
CA SER A 23 13.56 8.09 -3.29
C SER A 23 12.86 7.06 -4.19
N ALA A 24 12.45 7.48 -5.39
CA ALA A 24 11.80 6.58 -6.34
C ALA A 24 12.66 5.36 -6.70
N LEU A 25 13.98 5.56 -6.77
CA LEU A 25 14.95 4.48 -6.97
C LEU A 25 14.99 3.53 -5.77
N ALA A 26 14.98 4.04 -4.53
CA ALA A 26 14.94 3.20 -3.33
C ALA A 26 13.66 2.34 -3.27
N ALA A 27 12.51 2.89 -3.65
CA ALA A 27 11.25 2.15 -3.70
C ALA A 27 11.26 1.00 -4.73
N VAL A 28 11.83 1.21 -5.92
CA VAL A 28 11.92 0.17 -6.95
C VAL A 28 12.97 -0.89 -6.60
N VAL A 29 14.16 -0.46 -6.19
CA VAL A 29 15.27 -1.37 -5.86
C VAL A 29 14.95 -2.24 -4.67
N SER A 30 14.29 -1.69 -3.64
CA SER A 30 13.85 -2.45 -2.49
C SER A 30 12.80 -3.50 -2.84
N ALA A 31 11.81 -3.17 -3.70
CA ALA A 31 10.81 -4.13 -4.15
C ALA A 31 11.43 -5.29 -4.95
N ILE A 32 12.34 -4.99 -5.89
CA ILE A 32 13.04 -6.01 -6.68
C ILE A 32 13.97 -6.85 -5.80
N GLY A 33 14.72 -6.20 -4.90
CA GLY A 33 15.60 -6.87 -3.95
C GLY A 33 14.83 -7.76 -2.97
N GLY A 34 13.65 -7.31 -2.52
CA GLY A 34 12.74 -8.07 -1.66
C GLY A 34 12.16 -9.30 -2.36
N LEU A 35 11.88 -9.21 -3.66
CA LEU A 35 11.46 -10.36 -4.46
C LEU A 35 12.61 -11.37 -4.60
N GLY A 36 13.81 -10.91 -4.95
CA GLY A 36 14.99 -11.77 -5.13
C GLY A 36 15.38 -12.49 -3.85
N THR A 37 15.39 -11.78 -2.71
CA THR A 37 15.67 -12.39 -1.40
C THR A 37 14.56 -13.33 -0.94
N GLY A 38 13.30 -13.00 -1.20
CA GLY A 38 12.16 -13.89 -0.96
C GLY A 38 12.26 -15.22 -1.72
N LEU A 39 12.59 -15.16 -3.02
CA LEU A 39 12.82 -16.35 -3.84
C LEU A 39 14.06 -17.14 -3.39
N GLY A 40 15.13 -16.46 -3.03
CA GLY A 40 16.35 -17.09 -2.51
C GLY A 40 16.11 -17.85 -1.21
N VAL A 41 15.41 -17.25 -0.25
CA VAL A 41 15.04 -17.91 1.01
C VAL A 41 14.06 -19.06 0.77
N TRP A 42 13.10 -18.90 -0.14
CA TRP A 42 12.15 -19.95 -0.46
C TRP A 42 12.82 -21.20 -1.05
N LEU A 43 13.65 -21.03 -2.08
CA LEU A 43 14.37 -22.16 -2.71
C LEU A 43 15.48 -22.70 -1.81
N GLY A 44 16.18 -21.82 -1.09
CA GLY A 44 17.23 -22.20 -0.16
C GLY A 44 16.70 -23.01 1.03
N THR A 45 15.54 -22.65 1.58
CA THR A 45 14.91 -23.44 2.65
C THR A 45 14.32 -24.75 2.14
N ALA A 46 13.82 -24.81 0.90
CA ALA A 46 13.42 -26.07 0.28
C ALA A 46 14.62 -27.03 0.17
N GLN A 47 15.77 -26.52 -0.30
CA GLN A 47 17.00 -27.32 -0.40
C GLN A 47 17.58 -27.71 0.98
N ALA A 48 17.57 -26.80 1.96
CA ALA A 48 18.15 -27.06 3.28
C ALA A 48 17.32 -28.02 4.14
N LEU A 49 15.99 -27.96 4.04
CA LEU A 49 15.08 -28.79 4.86
C LEU A 49 14.74 -30.12 4.21
N PHE A 50 14.65 -30.17 2.88
CA PHE A 50 14.18 -31.35 2.15
C PHE A 50 15.25 -31.97 1.24
N GLY A 51 16.44 -31.36 1.13
CA GLY A 51 17.57 -31.88 0.35
C GLY A 51 17.44 -31.72 -1.17
N GLU A 52 16.27 -31.31 -1.66
CA GLU A 52 15.97 -31.17 -3.09
C GLU A 52 15.07 -29.95 -3.36
N VAL A 53 15.18 -29.41 -4.58
CA VAL A 53 14.32 -28.32 -5.06
C VAL A 53 13.38 -28.89 -6.12
N THR A 54 12.24 -29.39 -5.68
CA THR A 54 11.19 -29.99 -6.50
C THR A 54 9.85 -29.28 -6.25
N VAL A 55 8.84 -29.56 -7.08
CA VAL A 55 7.48 -29.01 -6.87
C VAL A 55 6.93 -29.45 -5.51
N ASP A 56 7.27 -30.66 -5.08
CA ASP A 56 6.84 -31.21 -3.80
C ASP A 56 7.55 -30.51 -2.62
N SER A 57 8.86 -30.26 -2.70
CA SER A 57 9.58 -29.59 -1.60
C SER A 57 9.23 -28.11 -1.50
N THR A 58 9.06 -27.42 -2.64
CA THR A 58 8.69 -26.00 -2.68
C THR A 58 7.22 -25.73 -2.32
N GLY A 59 6.36 -26.74 -2.49
CA GLY A 59 4.95 -26.76 -2.09
C GLY A 59 4.73 -26.96 -0.58
N GLN A 60 5.76 -27.35 0.17
CA GLN A 60 5.66 -27.51 1.62
C GLN A 60 5.40 -26.17 2.32
N THR A 61 4.73 -26.25 3.48
CA THR A 61 4.35 -25.06 4.26
C THR A 61 5.55 -24.32 4.82
N LEU A 62 6.60 -25.04 5.27
CA LEU A 62 7.78 -24.43 5.89
C LEU A 62 8.57 -23.54 4.92
N PRO A 63 9.03 -24.01 3.74
CA PRO A 63 9.76 -23.16 2.81
C PRO A 63 8.91 -21.99 2.34
N CYS A 64 7.62 -22.24 2.11
CA CYS A 64 6.70 -21.21 1.65
C CYS A 64 6.53 -20.10 2.70
N MET A 65 6.40 -20.46 3.98
CA MET A 65 6.34 -19.49 5.08
C MET A 65 7.62 -18.64 5.13
N TYR A 66 8.80 -19.27 5.17
CA TYR A 66 10.07 -18.53 5.23
C TYR A 66 10.27 -17.59 4.05
N GLY A 67 9.95 -18.04 2.83
CA GLY A 67 10.00 -17.20 1.63
C GLY A 67 9.08 -15.98 1.72
N THR A 68 7.84 -16.17 2.19
CA THR A 68 6.88 -15.06 2.31
C THR A 68 7.29 -14.05 3.38
N VAL A 69 7.79 -14.51 4.53
CA VAL A 69 8.27 -13.65 5.62
C VAL A 69 9.50 -12.86 5.18
N ALA A 70 10.45 -13.51 4.52
CA ALA A 70 11.62 -12.84 3.96
C ALA A 70 11.22 -11.78 2.93
N SER A 71 10.33 -12.13 2.00
CA SER A 71 9.88 -11.19 0.96
C SER A 71 9.07 -10.02 1.51
N ALA A 72 8.41 -10.16 2.66
CA ALA A 72 7.69 -9.07 3.31
C ALA A 72 8.65 -8.15 4.09
N LEU A 73 9.58 -8.71 4.86
CA LEU A 73 10.37 -7.93 5.84
C LEU A 73 11.68 -7.38 5.29
N ILE A 74 12.32 -8.06 4.33
CA ILE A 74 13.57 -7.60 3.72
C ILE A 74 13.41 -6.29 2.93
N PRO A 75 12.37 -6.10 2.08
CA PRO A 75 12.19 -4.82 1.39
C PRO A 75 11.97 -3.65 2.34
N LEU A 76 11.40 -3.85 3.53
CA LEU A 76 11.31 -2.83 4.57
C LEU A 76 12.69 -2.37 5.04
N LEU A 77 13.64 -3.30 5.21
CA LEU A 77 15.02 -2.94 5.56
C LEU A 77 15.72 -2.21 4.42
N TYR A 78 15.56 -2.70 3.18
CA TYR A 78 16.17 -2.06 2.01
C TYR A 78 15.66 -0.65 1.76
N THR A 79 14.34 -0.44 1.83
CA THR A 79 13.74 0.91 1.68
C THR A 79 14.28 1.89 2.71
N VAL A 80 14.32 1.50 3.98
CA VAL A 80 14.80 2.36 5.07
C VAL A 80 16.27 2.70 4.89
N ILE A 81 17.12 1.72 4.60
CA ILE A 81 18.57 1.95 4.43
C ILE A 81 18.84 2.82 3.20
N LEU A 82 18.23 2.51 2.05
CA LEU A 82 18.43 3.26 0.82
C LEU A 82 17.90 4.70 0.91
N SER A 83 16.75 4.89 1.58
CA SER A 83 16.20 6.23 1.85
C SER A 83 17.09 7.09 2.73
N LEU A 84 17.85 6.47 3.65
CA LEU A 84 18.79 7.20 4.51
C LEU A 84 20.07 7.60 3.77
N ILE A 85 20.53 6.80 2.80
CA ILE A 85 21.75 7.09 2.04
C ILE A 85 21.46 8.10 0.91
N TRP A 86 20.32 7.97 0.23
CA TRP A 86 19.86 8.88 -0.81
C TRP A 86 18.43 9.37 -0.52
N PRO A 87 18.27 10.31 0.41
CA PRO A 87 16.97 10.92 0.68
C PRO A 87 16.58 11.83 -0.47
N ASP A 88 15.40 11.59 -1.04
CA ASP A 88 14.78 12.51 -1.98
C ASP A 88 13.68 13.26 -1.22
N ASN A 89 13.85 14.57 -1.01
CA ASN A 89 12.86 15.36 -0.25
C ASN A 89 11.70 15.70 -1.20
N TYR A 90 10.74 14.79 -1.28
CA TYR A 90 9.57 14.95 -2.14
C TYR A 90 8.57 15.93 -1.52
N ASP A 91 8.28 17.02 -2.23
CA ASP A 91 7.37 18.06 -1.77
C ASP A 91 5.96 17.87 -2.36
N TRP A 92 5.05 17.39 -1.52
CA TRP A 92 3.64 17.18 -1.87
C TRP A 92 2.89 18.49 -2.13
N ALA A 93 3.41 19.64 -1.69
CA ALA A 93 2.79 20.95 -1.95
C ALA A 93 2.70 21.25 -3.45
N ARG A 94 3.63 20.72 -4.26
CA ARG A 94 3.66 20.93 -5.71
C ARG A 94 2.39 20.43 -6.40
N PHE A 95 1.78 19.35 -5.92
CA PHE A 95 0.52 18.84 -6.49
C PHE A 95 -0.69 19.73 -6.19
N THR A 96 -0.65 20.45 -5.07
CA THR A 96 -1.72 21.39 -4.70
C THR A 96 -1.63 22.64 -5.56
N ASP A 97 -0.42 23.15 -5.78
CA ASP A 97 -0.18 24.27 -6.71
C ASP A 97 -0.60 23.92 -8.14
N GLU A 98 -0.25 22.74 -8.65
CA GLU A 98 -0.63 22.32 -10.00
C GLU A 98 -2.15 22.13 -10.14
N LYS A 99 -2.82 21.60 -9.11
CA LYS A 99 -4.29 21.48 -9.08
C LYS A 99 -4.97 22.85 -9.06
N LEU A 100 -4.45 23.79 -8.28
CA LEU A 100 -4.94 25.18 -8.23
C LEU A 100 -4.83 25.86 -9.60
N LEU A 101 -3.76 25.59 -10.35
CA LEU A 101 -3.60 26.12 -11.70
C LEU A 101 -4.63 25.53 -12.68
N LEU A 102 -4.86 24.22 -12.65
CA LEU A 102 -5.87 23.56 -13.49
C LEU A 102 -7.30 24.01 -13.17
N ASP A 103 -7.63 24.15 -11.88
CA ASP A 103 -8.92 24.69 -11.45
C ASP A 103 -9.05 26.18 -11.82
N SER A 104 -7.95 26.95 -11.73
CA SER A 104 -7.92 28.37 -12.12
C SER A 104 -8.09 28.57 -13.62
N ASP A 105 -7.49 27.75 -14.48
CA ASP A 105 -7.65 27.81 -15.94
C ASP A 105 -9.06 27.37 -16.35
N THR A 106 -9.60 26.32 -15.71
CA THR A 106 -10.99 25.90 -15.92
C THR A 106 -11.98 26.99 -15.47
N SER A 107 -11.67 27.72 -14.39
CA SER A 107 -12.47 28.87 -13.95
C SER A 107 -12.22 30.16 -14.75
N ALA A 108 -11.07 30.30 -15.42
CA ALA A 108 -10.75 31.43 -16.29
C ALA A 108 -11.48 31.30 -17.65
N GLU A 109 -11.76 30.09 -18.12
CA GLU A 109 -12.66 29.86 -19.25
C GLU A 109 -14.13 30.20 -18.94
N GLU A 110 -14.54 30.19 -17.66
CA GLU A 110 -15.86 30.61 -17.22
C GLU A 110 -15.91 32.09 -16.73
N SER A 111 -14.75 32.73 -16.57
CA SER A 111 -14.61 34.06 -15.97
C SER A 111 -13.88 35.06 -16.88
N GLU A 112 -14.34 35.19 -18.12
CA GLU A 112 -13.97 36.31 -19.01
C GLU A 112 -14.66 37.64 -18.63
N ARG A 113 -15.10 37.79 -17.37
CA ARG A 113 -15.65 39.06 -16.84
C ARG A 113 -14.91 39.46 -15.56
N GLU A 114 -14.07 40.48 -15.72
CA GLU A 114 -13.46 41.35 -14.69
C GLU A 114 -12.26 40.83 -13.88
N ALA A 115 -11.07 41.28 -14.30
CA ALA A 115 -9.87 41.49 -13.46
C ALA A 115 -10.03 42.82 -12.65
N PRO A 116 -9.28 43.11 -11.54
CA PRO A 116 -7.81 43.02 -11.48
C PRO A 116 -7.11 42.65 -10.14
N ILE A 117 -5.99 41.93 -10.28
CA ILE A 117 -4.62 42.13 -9.71
C ILE A 117 -4.45 42.48 -8.21
N ARG A 118 -3.77 41.60 -7.44
CA ARG A 118 -2.81 41.97 -6.37
C ARG A 118 -1.66 40.95 -6.22
N PRO A 119 -0.39 41.36 -6.12
CA PRO A 119 0.73 40.47 -5.79
C PRO A 119 0.96 40.46 -4.26
N SER A 120 1.35 39.32 -3.68
CA SER A 120 1.98 39.32 -2.36
C SER A 120 3.13 38.33 -2.26
N ASN A 121 4.11 38.80 -1.52
CA ASN A 121 5.52 38.47 -1.47
C ASN A 121 5.81 37.27 -0.54
N LYS A 122 6.93 36.58 -0.80
CA LYS A 122 7.45 35.43 -0.05
C LYS A 122 8.02 35.84 1.32
N GLY A 123 7.89 35.00 2.35
CA GLY A 123 8.77 35.02 3.53
C GLY A 123 8.36 34.13 4.73
N GLY A 124 9.30 33.29 5.21
CA GLY A 124 9.31 32.61 6.53
C GLY A 124 9.00 31.09 6.48
N VAL A 125 9.95 30.15 6.51
CA VAL A 125 10.87 29.66 7.57
C VAL A 125 10.17 29.02 8.79
N LEU A 126 10.24 27.68 8.82
CA LEU A 126 10.12 26.75 9.96
C LEU A 126 8.81 26.76 10.77
N SER A 127 7.90 25.81 10.45
CA SER A 127 7.01 25.08 11.39
C SER A 127 5.63 24.86 10.77
N GLU A 128 5.45 23.80 9.98
CA GLU A 128 4.13 23.20 9.80
C GLU A 128 4.27 21.86 9.08
N ALA A 129 3.99 20.78 9.80
CA ALA A 129 3.60 19.55 9.15
C ALA A 129 2.30 19.85 8.41
N SER A 130 2.39 20.19 7.12
CA SER A 130 1.29 20.26 6.16
C SER A 130 -0.08 20.55 6.80
N GLU A 131 -0.34 21.79 7.21
CA GLU A 131 -1.71 22.19 7.54
C GLU A 131 -2.49 22.22 6.23
N VAL A 132 -2.94 21.04 5.80
CA VAL A 132 -4.01 20.92 4.82
C VAL A 132 -5.17 21.69 5.45
N VAL A 133 -5.47 22.87 4.92
CA VAL A 133 -6.65 23.64 5.30
C VAL A 133 -7.86 22.80 4.92
N TYR A 134 -8.27 21.91 5.82
CA TYR A 134 -9.47 21.12 5.66
C TYR A 134 -10.66 22.03 5.88
N ASP A 135 -11.49 22.19 4.84
CA ASP A 135 -12.80 22.80 5.01
C ASP A 135 -13.59 21.97 6.03
N GLN A 136 -14.47 22.61 6.81
CA GLN A 136 -15.23 21.92 7.87
C GLN A 136 -16.07 20.75 7.33
N THR A 137 -16.42 20.77 6.05
CA THR A 137 -17.06 19.65 5.35
C THR A 137 -16.15 18.45 5.18
N ASP A 138 -14.87 18.66 4.86
CA ASP A 138 -13.92 17.58 4.53
C ASP A 138 -13.50 16.78 5.77
N LEU A 139 -13.38 17.44 6.93
CA LEU A 139 -13.13 16.76 8.21
C LEU A 139 -14.26 15.79 8.58
N ARG A 140 -15.51 16.06 8.18
CA ARG A 140 -16.65 15.17 8.43
C ARG A 140 -16.54 13.92 7.55
N TRP A 141 -16.26 14.09 6.27
CA TRP A 141 -16.06 12.99 5.32
C TRP A 141 -14.88 12.10 5.69
N GLN A 142 -13.79 12.69 6.20
CA GLN A 142 -12.66 11.92 6.72
C GLN A 142 -13.01 11.06 7.93
N ARG A 143 -13.83 11.57 8.88
CA ARG A 143 -14.28 10.77 10.03
C ARG A 143 -15.13 9.58 9.58
N TYR A 144 -16.02 9.78 8.61
CA TYR A 144 -16.81 8.68 8.03
C TYR A 144 -15.92 7.68 7.29
N ALA A 145 -14.95 8.14 6.49
CA ALA A 145 -14.00 7.27 5.80
C ALA A 145 -13.14 6.46 6.78
N LEU A 146 -12.65 7.09 7.86
CA LEU A 146 -11.90 6.43 8.92
C LEU A 146 -12.73 5.38 9.63
N PHE A 147 -13.98 5.71 9.98
CA PHE A 147 -14.90 4.78 10.62
C PHE A 147 -15.19 3.57 9.72
N TRP A 148 -15.47 3.80 8.43
CA TRP A 148 -15.77 2.72 7.48
C TRP A 148 -14.54 1.85 7.18
N SER A 149 -13.35 2.46 7.14
CA SER A 149 -12.08 1.75 7.01
C SER A 149 -11.82 0.84 8.21
N LEU A 150 -11.96 1.35 9.44
CA LEU A 150 -11.84 0.55 10.66
C LEU A 150 -12.90 -0.55 10.70
N PHE A 151 -14.16 -0.23 10.43
CA PHE A 151 -15.25 -1.19 10.45
C PHE A 151 -15.02 -2.34 9.46
N SER A 152 -14.57 -2.03 8.24
CA SER A 152 -14.27 -3.04 7.24
C SER A 152 -13.05 -3.88 7.63
N PHE A 153 -11.99 -3.25 8.14
CA PHE A 153 -10.81 -3.94 8.65
C PHE A 153 -11.18 -4.90 9.76
N PHE A 154 -11.80 -4.42 10.85
CA PHE A 154 -12.20 -5.26 11.98
C PHE A 154 -13.30 -6.26 11.61
N GLY A 155 -14.22 -5.92 10.71
CA GLY A 155 -15.23 -6.84 10.22
C GLY A 155 -14.60 -8.05 9.52
N ILE A 156 -13.63 -7.81 8.64
CA ILE A 156 -12.97 -8.90 7.90
C ILE A 156 -11.94 -9.63 8.78
N TRP A 157 -11.19 -8.92 9.62
CA TRP A 157 -10.12 -9.52 10.44
C TRP A 157 -10.58 -10.13 11.76
N VAL A 158 -11.67 -9.67 12.34
CA VAL A 158 -12.13 -10.10 13.67
C VAL A 158 -13.45 -10.83 13.57
N LEU A 159 -14.44 -10.24 12.89
CA LEU A 159 -15.78 -10.84 12.78
C LEU A 159 -15.83 -12.04 11.82
N TRP A 160 -14.87 -12.21 10.91
CA TRP A 160 -14.82 -13.42 10.08
C TRP A 160 -14.14 -14.62 10.78
N PRO A 161 -12.92 -14.50 11.34
CA PRO A 161 -12.25 -15.64 11.97
C PRO A 161 -12.82 -16.00 13.36
N LEU A 162 -13.33 -15.05 14.16
CA LEU A 162 -13.84 -15.39 15.50
C LEU A 162 -15.07 -16.30 15.46
N PRO A 163 -16.10 -16.07 14.64
CA PRO A 163 -17.23 -16.99 14.53
C PRO A 163 -16.82 -18.32 13.89
N MET A 164 -15.90 -18.33 12.93
CA MET A 164 -15.40 -19.58 12.36
C MET A 164 -14.66 -20.43 13.40
N TYR A 165 -13.80 -19.81 14.20
CA TYR A 165 -12.99 -20.47 15.23
C TYR A 165 -13.85 -20.86 16.45
N GLY A 166 -14.71 -19.94 16.91
CA GLY A 166 -15.59 -20.13 18.06
C GLY A 166 -16.74 -21.11 17.81
N ALA A 167 -17.30 -21.16 16.59
CA ALA A 167 -18.40 -22.07 16.27
C ALA A 167 -17.94 -23.45 15.75
N LYS A 168 -16.63 -23.75 15.73
CA LYS A 168 -16.05 -24.96 15.09
C LYS A 168 -16.64 -25.20 13.69
N TYR A 169 -16.82 -24.12 12.92
CA TYR A 169 -17.58 -24.19 11.68
C TYR A 169 -16.84 -25.02 10.63
N ILE A 170 -17.48 -26.10 10.17
CA ILE A 170 -16.96 -26.94 9.10
C ILE A 170 -17.38 -26.31 7.77
N PHE A 171 -16.40 -25.96 6.94
CA PHE A 171 -16.61 -25.28 5.67
C PHE A 171 -17.57 -26.08 4.76
N SER A 172 -18.80 -25.61 4.61
CA SER A 172 -19.82 -26.31 3.82
C SER A 172 -19.53 -26.25 2.32
N LYS A 173 -19.77 -27.35 1.61
CA LYS A 173 -19.68 -27.42 0.14
C LYS A 173 -20.59 -26.40 -0.55
N VAL A 174 -21.71 -26.03 0.07
CA VAL A 174 -22.66 -25.05 -0.48
C VAL A 174 -22.05 -23.64 -0.44
N PHE A 175 -21.44 -23.27 0.68
CA PHE A 175 -20.78 -21.97 0.84
C PHE A 175 -19.66 -21.77 -0.19
N PHE A 176 -18.82 -22.80 -0.41
CA PHE A 176 -17.77 -22.76 -1.43
C PHE A 176 -18.33 -22.57 -2.84
N ARG A 177 -19.40 -23.28 -3.19
CA ARG A 177 -20.03 -23.18 -4.52
C ARG A 177 -20.61 -21.78 -4.77
N SER A 178 -21.28 -21.20 -3.78
CA SER A 178 -21.80 -19.83 -3.87
C SER A 178 -20.66 -18.81 -4.02
N TRP A 179 -19.57 -18.97 -3.25
CA TRP A 179 -18.40 -18.09 -3.35
C TRP A 179 -17.75 -18.13 -4.73
N VAL A 180 -17.55 -19.34 -5.29
CA VAL A 180 -16.97 -19.51 -6.63
C VAL A 180 -17.87 -18.93 -7.70
N ALA A 181 -19.20 -19.11 -7.60
CA ALA A 181 -20.15 -18.53 -8.54
C ALA A 181 -20.09 -16.98 -8.56
N VAL A 182 -20.05 -16.35 -7.38
CA VAL A 182 -19.89 -14.89 -7.27
C VAL A 182 -18.55 -14.44 -7.84
N SER A 183 -17.47 -15.16 -7.55
CA SER A 183 -16.13 -14.84 -8.08
C SER A 183 -16.08 -14.90 -9.62
N LEU A 184 -16.73 -15.90 -10.22
CA LEU A 184 -16.83 -16.03 -11.68
C LEU A 184 -17.70 -14.94 -12.31
N ILE A 185 -18.76 -14.51 -11.64
CA ILE A 185 -19.61 -13.39 -12.08
C ILE A 185 -18.82 -12.08 -12.04
N CYS A 186 -18.10 -11.80 -10.95
CA CYS A 186 -17.27 -10.60 -10.83
C CYS A 186 -16.11 -10.56 -11.83
N LEU A 187 -15.56 -11.71 -12.24
CA LEU A 187 -14.49 -11.77 -13.24
C LEU A 187 -14.99 -11.49 -14.67
N ARG A 188 -16.29 -11.69 -14.93
CA ARG A 188 -16.93 -11.50 -16.23
C ARG A 188 -17.35 -10.05 -16.48
N GLY A 189 -17.52 -9.25 -15.43
CA GLY A 189 -18.02 -7.88 -15.45
C GLY A 189 -16.94 -6.81 -15.54
#